data_AF-A0A1F5JX70-F1
#
_entry.id   AF-A0A1F5JX70-F1
#
_cell.length_a   1.000
_cell.length_b   1.000
_cell.length_c   1.000
_cell.angle_alpha   90.00
_cell.angle_beta   90.00
_cell.angle_gamma   90.00
#
_symmetry.space_group_name_H-M   'P 1'
#
loop_
_entity.id
_entity.type
_entity.pdbx_description
1 polymer ?
#
loop_
_entity_poly.entity_id
_entity_poly.type
_entity_poly.pdbx_seq_one_letter_code
_entity_poly.pdbx_strand_id
1 'polypeptide(L)'
;MRDLWQNLRKITALLENDKPKLLLFDFDGTLAPIAKSPREAKLSPKTKSLLQQLSAKKDVYLAIVSGRRLDDIKARIGLSNIIYGGNHGLEGEILGEKYSFPIPNKMFRDLRTIKDQLDKLATKFNGVLVEDKGLTLSFHYRLAEEKLIAEITSLINEVLQPFVTNQSVSVMVGKKVTDISPNVNWNKGCFASLIIDRITERIKTSPVVIIIGDDKTDENVFRMFDKGISIRVGTSSRSKAKYKLRDTQEVFEFLKYINLMTQVNTVWPGLIRDASGRWQKYHRRGIKYFKYGSQPKPDLTDREQFNLLVSSIASEKAFIEGLLDRSFENIEDWLIKLHKIQAYKGIRGKLLTVRRISRGEHSKIAKLAILPLARKYADPYINEGVQTLYLLNISDEGLPRDRWINSNSVIHSYPDPKFSEQYLQVMEKALDEFMRNIKSSDKNKLLLLIARYYQYAINMHMFEHVNQTLFCNQLNAMLKLINQNPIEHGVLDFAAMRLQPENFTNYFIDEVNHFCPR
;
A
#
# COMPACT_ATOMS: atom_id res chain seq x y z
N MET A 1 13.87 -18.24 -1.57
CA MET A 1 12.92 -17.10 -1.61
C MET A 1 13.34 -16.03 -0.63
N ARG A 2 13.11 -14.75 -0.93
CA ARG A 2 13.38 -13.62 -0.03
C ARG A 2 12.13 -13.28 0.79
N ASP A 3 12.29 -12.74 1.98
CA ASP A 3 11.15 -12.18 2.72
C ASP A 3 10.56 -10.98 1.95
N LEU A 4 9.24 -10.95 1.77
CA LEU A 4 8.58 -9.88 1.02
C LEU A 4 8.79 -8.52 1.68
N TRP A 5 8.56 -8.45 2.98
CA TRP A 5 8.61 -7.20 3.73
C TRP A 5 10.01 -6.64 3.76
N GLN A 6 11.05 -7.45 3.91
CA GLN A 6 12.45 -6.97 3.83
C GLN A 6 12.88 -6.49 2.44
N ASN A 7 12.06 -6.70 1.40
CA ASN A 7 12.34 -6.31 0.03
C ASN A 7 11.27 -5.38 -0.54
N LEU A 8 10.52 -4.70 0.34
CA LEU A 8 9.36 -3.93 -0.07
C LEU A 8 9.76 -2.87 -1.09
N ARG A 9 10.89 -2.19 -0.93
CA ARG A 9 11.41 -1.19 -1.89
C ARG A 9 11.44 -1.65 -3.35
N LYS A 10 11.88 -2.89 -3.62
CA LYS A 10 11.94 -3.43 -4.99
C LYS A 10 10.54 -3.69 -5.53
N ILE A 11 9.64 -4.12 -4.67
CA ILE A 11 8.24 -4.36 -4.98
C ILE A 11 7.51 -3.03 -5.21
N THR A 12 7.77 -2.01 -4.38
CA THR A 12 7.29 -0.64 -4.52
C THR A 12 7.64 -0.08 -5.89
N ALA A 13 8.91 -0.15 -6.30
CA ALA A 13 9.35 0.36 -7.59
C ALA A 13 8.63 -0.32 -8.78
N LEU A 14 8.26 -1.60 -8.65
CA LEU A 14 7.47 -2.30 -9.66
C LEU A 14 5.99 -1.90 -9.62
N LEU A 15 5.43 -1.65 -8.44
CA LEU A 15 4.05 -1.19 -8.24
C LEU A 15 3.85 0.27 -8.68
N GLU A 16 4.86 1.12 -8.54
CA GLU A 16 4.87 2.54 -8.96
C GLU A 16 4.99 2.72 -10.49
N ASN A 17 5.32 1.66 -11.23
CA ASN A 17 5.29 1.70 -12.68
C ASN A 17 3.87 2.02 -13.17
N ASP A 18 3.70 2.86 -14.20
CA ASP A 18 2.36 3.24 -14.70
C ASP A 18 1.60 2.10 -15.37
N LYS A 19 2.28 0.99 -15.68
CA LYS A 19 1.64 -0.17 -16.30
C LYS A 19 0.51 -0.72 -15.42
N PRO A 20 -0.60 -1.18 -16.02
CA PRO A 20 -1.64 -1.89 -15.28
C PRO A 20 -1.08 -3.12 -14.56
N LYS A 21 -1.72 -3.49 -13.45
CA LYS A 21 -1.29 -4.59 -12.57
C LYS A 21 -2.25 -5.75 -12.73
N LEU A 22 -1.72 -6.96 -12.86
CA LEU A 22 -2.50 -8.19 -12.74
C LEU A 22 -2.12 -8.86 -11.43
N LEU A 23 -3.08 -8.97 -10.52
CA LEU A 23 -2.94 -9.75 -9.30
C LEU A 23 -3.61 -11.11 -9.50
N LEU A 24 -2.80 -12.17 -9.52
CA LEU A 24 -3.22 -13.55 -9.71
C LEU A 24 -3.07 -14.31 -8.40
N PHE A 25 -4.18 -14.85 -7.88
CA PHE A 25 -4.20 -15.54 -6.60
C PHE A 25 -4.62 -16.99 -6.76
N ASP A 26 -4.01 -17.85 -5.95
CA ASP A 26 -4.70 -19.03 -5.44
C ASP A 26 -5.75 -18.65 -4.38
N PHE A 27 -6.66 -19.58 -4.05
CA PHE A 27 -7.69 -19.36 -3.04
C PHE A 27 -7.37 -20.01 -1.69
N ASP A 28 -7.30 -21.35 -1.64
CA ASP A 28 -7.21 -22.13 -0.39
C ASP A 28 -5.78 -22.09 0.15
N GLY A 29 -5.57 -21.57 1.36
CA GLY A 29 -4.24 -21.36 1.93
C GLY A 29 -3.56 -20.05 1.48
N THR A 30 -4.15 -19.33 0.53
CA THR A 30 -3.68 -18.01 0.06
C THR A 30 -4.61 -16.87 0.48
N LEU A 31 -5.84 -16.84 -0.04
CA LEU A 31 -6.85 -15.80 0.29
C LEU A 31 -7.75 -16.24 1.46
N ALA A 32 -7.98 -17.54 1.59
CA ALA A 32 -8.73 -18.14 2.68
C ALA A 32 -7.81 -19.12 3.45
N PRO A 33 -7.82 -19.15 4.79
CA PRO A 33 -7.04 -20.14 5.54
C PRO A 33 -7.42 -21.59 5.17
N ILE A 34 -6.46 -22.51 5.27
CA ILE A 34 -6.73 -23.95 5.10
C ILE A 34 -7.68 -24.40 6.22
N ALA A 35 -8.88 -24.85 5.85
CA ALA A 35 -9.89 -25.33 6.79
C ALA A 35 -9.86 -26.86 6.95
N LYS A 36 -10.54 -27.37 7.99
CA LYS A 36 -10.63 -28.83 8.25
C LYS A 36 -11.45 -29.53 7.16
N SER A 37 -12.54 -28.91 6.72
CA SER A 37 -13.34 -29.36 5.58
C SER A 37 -13.28 -28.37 4.41
N PRO A 38 -13.35 -28.84 3.13
CA PRO A 38 -13.39 -27.96 1.97
C PRO A 38 -14.55 -26.95 1.99
N ARG A 39 -15.65 -27.25 2.70
CA ARG A 39 -16.82 -26.37 2.81
C ARG A 39 -16.57 -25.14 3.69
N GLU A 40 -15.69 -25.26 4.69
CA GLU A 40 -15.39 -24.22 5.69
C GLU A 40 -14.45 -23.12 5.22
N ALA A 41 -13.71 -23.31 4.12
CA ALA A 41 -12.80 -22.30 3.59
C ALA A 41 -13.58 -21.07 3.10
N LYS A 42 -13.59 -20.00 3.90
CA LYS A 42 -14.32 -18.77 3.62
C LYS A 42 -13.36 -17.59 3.52
N LEU A 43 -13.65 -16.73 2.54
CA LEU A 43 -12.99 -15.44 2.41
C LEU A 43 -13.47 -14.53 3.56
N SER A 44 -12.54 -13.90 4.28
CA SER A 44 -12.92 -12.98 5.35
C SER A 44 -13.66 -11.76 4.78
N PRO A 45 -14.64 -11.17 5.49
CA PRO A 45 -15.32 -9.95 5.04
C PRO A 45 -14.35 -8.79 4.74
N LYS A 46 -13.29 -8.65 5.54
CA LYS A 46 -12.25 -7.63 5.36
C LYS A 46 -11.47 -7.85 4.06
N THR A 47 -11.05 -9.09 3.78
CA THR A 47 -10.35 -9.42 2.53
C THR A 47 -11.27 -9.23 1.32
N LYS A 48 -12.55 -9.62 1.43
CA LYS A 48 -13.54 -9.41 0.36
C LYS A 48 -13.72 -7.92 0.03
N SER A 49 -13.92 -7.08 1.05
CA SER A 49 -14.04 -5.63 0.88
C SER A 49 -12.80 -5.03 0.19
N LEU A 50 -11.61 -5.48 0.57
CA LEU A 50 -10.36 -5.00 -0.01
C LEU A 50 -10.17 -5.44 -1.47
N LEU A 51 -10.51 -6.70 -1.80
CA LEU A 51 -10.50 -7.18 -3.19
C LEU A 51 -11.51 -6.41 -4.05
N GLN A 52 -12.69 -6.08 -3.50
CA GLN A 52 -13.68 -5.24 -4.19
C GLN A 52 -13.15 -3.82 -4.47
N GLN A 53 -12.44 -3.21 -3.52
CA GLN A 53 -11.81 -1.90 -3.74
C GLN A 53 -10.71 -1.96 -4.80
N LEU A 54 -9.92 -3.04 -4.82
CA LEU A 54 -8.87 -3.24 -5.81
C LEU A 54 -9.45 -3.48 -7.21
N SER A 55 -10.49 -4.31 -7.35
CA SER A 55 -11.12 -4.59 -8.65
C SER A 55 -11.85 -3.40 -9.26
N ALA A 56 -12.25 -2.41 -8.44
CA ALA A 56 -12.86 -1.17 -8.93
C ALA A 56 -11.85 -0.22 -9.62
N LYS A 57 -10.53 -0.49 -9.53
CA LYS A 57 -9.50 0.38 -10.10
C LYS A 57 -9.24 0.03 -11.57
N LYS A 58 -9.23 1.05 -12.42
CA LYS A 58 -9.05 0.91 -13.88
C LYS A 58 -7.74 0.19 -14.27
N ASP A 59 -6.68 0.38 -13.49
CA ASP A 59 -5.35 -0.17 -13.77
C ASP A 59 -5.02 -1.43 -12.95
N VAL A 60 -6.03 -2.09 -12.36
CA VAL A 60 -5.86 -3.31 -11.58
C VAL A 60 -6.81 -4.39 -12.08
N TYR A 61 -6.24 -5.49 -12.54
CA TYR A 61 -6.95 -6.71 -12.89
C TYR A 61 -6.75 -7.73 -11.77
N LEU A 62 -7.83 -8.32 -11.28
CA LEU A 62 -7.79 -9.42 -10.31
C LEU A 62 -8.16 -10.72 -11.01
N ALA A 63 -7.36 -11.76 -10.76
CA ALA A 63 -7.62 -13.12 -11.21
C ALA A 63 -7.49 -14.09 -10.04
N ILE A 64 -8.45 -14.99 -9.89
CA ILE A 64 -8.41 -16.06 -8.90
C ILE A 64 -8.49 -17.38 -9.64
N VAL A 65 -7.45 -18.20 -9.50
CA VAL A 65 -7.35 -19.51 -10.15
C VAL A 65 -7.22 -20.58 -9.07
N SER A 66 -8.18 -21.50 -9.01
CA SER A 66 -8.32 -22.48 -7.93
C SER A 66 -8.52 -23.89 -8.49
N GLY A 67 -8.21 -24.91 -7.67
CA GLY A 67 -8.60 -26.30 -7.90
C GLY A 67 -10.08 -26.59 -7.62
N ARG A 68 -10.83 -25.62 -7.09
CA ARG A 68 -12.29 -25.70 -6.90
C ARG A 68 -13.03 -25.58 -8.23
N ARG A 69 -14.26 -26.10 -8.29
CA ARG A 69 -15.17 -25.88 -9.42
C ARG A 69 -15.47 -24.38 -9.58
N LEU A 70 -15.66 -23.91 -10.81
CA LEU A 70 -15.90 -22.49 -11.12
C LEU A 70 -17.07 -21.89 -10.33
N ASP A 71 -18.20 -22.59 -10.25
CA ASP A 71 -19.38 -22.10 -9.52
C ASP A 71 -19.14 -21.99 -8.00
N ASP A 72 -18.38 -22.92 -7.42
CA ASP A 72 -18.02 -22.90 -5.99
C ASP A 72 -17.12 -21.71 -5.67
N ILE A 73 -16.06 -21.50 -6.46
CA ILE A 73 -15.13 -20.39 -6.22
C ILE A 73 -15.82 -19.02 -6.43
N LYS A 74 -16.69 -18.89 -7.44
CA LYS A 74 -17.50 -17.68 -7.66
C LYS A 74 -18.44 -17.42 -6.49
N ALA A 75 -19.11 -18.45 -5.96
CA ALA A 75 -20.00 -18.31 -4.81
C ALA A 75 -19.27 -17.88 -3.53
N ARG A 76 -18.05 -18.39 -3.30
CA ARG A 76 -17.24 -18.06 -2.11
C ARG A 76 -16.73 -16.61 -2.11
N ILE A 77 -16.33 -16.11 -3.27
CA ILE A 77 -15.77 -14.76 -3.39
C ILE A 77 -16.90 -13.75 -3.58
N GLY A 78 -17.85 -14.03 -4.47
CA GLY A 78 -19.02 -13.20 -4.72
C GLY A 78 -18.67 -11.78 -5.13
N LEU A 79 -17.66 -11.62 -5.99
CA LEU A 79 -17.29 -10.35 -6.63
C LEU A 79 -17.52 -10.45 -8.14
N SER A 80 -18.15 -9.42 -8.71
CA SER A 80 -18.19 -9.20 -10.16
C SER A 80 -16.90 -8.50 -10.62
N ASN A 81 -16.65 -8.48 -11.93
CA ASN A 81 -15.52 -7.79 -12.57
C ASN A 81 -14.13 -8.29 -12.15
N ILE A 82 -14.02 -9.58 -11.82
CA ILE A 82 -12.73 -10.25 -11.68
C ILE A 82 -12.70 -11.50 -12.54
N ILE A 83 -11.50 -12.00 -12.80
CA ILE A 83 -11.27 -13.20 -13.60
C ILE A 83 -11.29 -14.42 -12.68
N TYR A 84 -11.98 -15.48 -13.11
CA TYR A 84 -12.06 -16.73 -12.36
C TYR A 84 -11.52 -17.89 -13.19
N GLY A 85 -10.76 -18.78 -12.56
CA GLY A 85 -10.39 -20.08 -13.08
C GLY A 85 -10.75 -21.18 -12.09
N GLY A 86 -11.56 -22.13 -12.52
CA GLY A 86 -11.92 -23.33 -11.77
C GLY A 86 -11.21 -24.56 -12.31
N ASN A 87 -11.22 -25.65 -11.53
CA ASN A 87 -10.64 -26.94 -11.89
C ASN A 87 -9.20 -26.79 -12.42
N HIS A 88 -8.37 -26.02 -11.72
CA HIS A 88 -6.98 -25.69 -12.10
C HIS A 88 -6.85 -25.01 -13.49
N GLY A 89 -7.89 -24.30 -13.94
CA GLY A 89 -7.92 -23.57 -15.20
C GLY A 89 -8.51 -24.34 -16.39
N LEU A 90 -9.12 -25.51 -16.16
CA LEU A 90 -9.89 -26.23 -17.19
C LEU A 90 -11.20 -25.50 -17.56
N GLU A 91 -11.69 -24.64 -16.67
CA GLU A 91 -12.83 -23.77 -16.92
C GLU A 91 -12.56 -22.40 -16.29
N GLY A 92 -13.23 -21.37 -16.79
CA GLY A 92 -13.08 -20.03 -16.25
C GLY A 92 -13.97 -18.99 -16.88
N GLU A 93 -13.78 -17.76 -16.43
CA GLU A 93 -14.37 -16.56 -17.01
C GLU A 93 -13.30 -15.48 -17.06
N ILE A 94 -12.92 -15.08 -18.27
CA ILE A 94 -11.86 -14.11 -18.51
C ILE A 94 -12.51 -12.88 -19.13
N LEU A 95 -12.47 -11.74 -18.42
CA LEU A 95 -12.99 -10.46 -18.90
C LEU A 95 -14.47 -10.51 -19.34
N GLY A 96 -15.27 -11.36 -18.68
CA GLY A 96 -16.69 -11.57 -18.98
C GLY A 96 -16.98 -12.70 -19.98
N GLU A 97 -15.96 -13.27 -20.61
CA GLU A 97 -16.11 -14.39 -21.54
C GLU A 97 -15.90 -15.73 -20.85
N LYS A 98 -16.83 -16.68 -21.05
CA LYS A 98 -16.67 -18.05 -20.54
C LYS A 98 -15.55 -18.76 -21.29
N TYR A 99 -14.77 -19.51 -20.54
CA TYR A 99 -13.70 -20.36 -21.03
C TYR A 99 -13.91 -21.80 -20.56
N SER A 100 -13.72 -22.75 -21.47
CA SER A 100 -13.65 -24.17 -21.15
C SER A 100 -12.59 -24.82 -22.04
N PHE A 101 -11.66 -25.54 -21.42
CA PHE A 101 -10.66 -26.30 -22.15
C PHE A 101 -11.33 -27.52 -22.79
N PRO A 102 -11.11 -27.78 -24.10
CA PRO A 102 -11.72 -28.90 -24.79
C PRO A 102 -11.12 -30.23 -24.31
N ILE A 103 -11.82 -30.93 -23.43
CA ILE A 103 -11.44 -32.26 -22.94
C ILE A 103 -12.05 -33.32 -23.88
N PRO A 104 -11.28 -34.33 -24.33
CA PRO A 104 -11.80 -35.41 -25.16
C PRO A 104 -12.95 -36.19 -24.48
N ASN A 105 -14.01 -36.49 -25.24
CA ASN A 105 -15.18 -37.25 -24.75
C ASN A 105 -14.84 -38.60 -24.10
N LYS A 106 -13.74 -39.23 -24.51
CA LYS A 106 -13.24 -40.47 -23.88
C LYS A 106 -12.86 -40.22 -22.41
N MET A 107 -12.07 -39.19 -22.13
CA MET A 107 -11.62 -38.87 -20.77
C MET A 107 -12.77 -38.50 -19.84
N PHE A 108 -13.83 -37.87 -20.35
CA PHE A 108 -15.06 -37.63 -19.58
C PHE A 108 -15.79 -38.92 -19.18
N ARG A 109 -15.87 -39.89 -20.10
CA ARG A 109 -16.47 -41.21 -19.82
C ARG A 109 -15.63 -41.98 -18.81
N ASP A 110 -14.31 -41.92 -18.94
CA ASP A 110 -13.38 -42.55 -18.02
C ASP A 110 -13.49 -41.94 -16.61
N LEU A 111 -13.55 -40.61 -16.49
CA LEU A 111 -13.79 -39.93 -15.21
C LEU A 111 -15.11 -40.33 -14.56
N ARG A 112 -16.20 -40.46 -15.32
CA ARG A 112 -17.49 -40.93 -14.80
C ARG A 112 -17.37 -42.37 -14.28
N THR A 113 -16.67 -43.23 -15.01
CA THR A 113 -16.43 -44.63 -14.60
C THR A 113 -15.61 -44.69 -13.32
N ILE A 114 -14.54 -43.89 -13.22
CA ILE A 114 -13.72 -43.74 -12.01
C ILE A 114 -14.58 -43.28 -10.84
N LYS A 115 -15.41 -42.24 -11.04
CA LYS A 115 -16.32 -41.74 -10.00
C LYS A 115 -17.20 -42.85 -9.46
N ASP A 116 -17.87 -43.62 -10.31
CA ASP A 116 -18.78 -44.69 -9.88
C ASP A 116 -18.03 -45.80 -9.10
N GLN A 117 -16.78 -46.09 -9.48
CA GLN A 117 -15.94 -47.05 -8.77
C GLN A 117 -15.47 -46.51 -7.42
N LEU A 118 -15.06 -45.25 -7.36
CA LEU A 118 -14.63 -44.58 -6.13
C LEU A 118 -15.79 -44.36 -5.16
N ASP A 119 -17.00 -44.06 -5.64
CA ASP A 119 -18.20 -43.94 -4.80
C ASP A 119 -18.50 -45.27 -4.10
N LYS A 120 -18.42 -46.40 -4.82
CA LYS A 120 -18.56 -47.75 -4.24
C LYS A 120 -17.44 -48.10 -3.26
N LEU A 121 -16.24 -47.60 -3.49
CA LEU A 121 -15.12 -47.78 -2.57
C LEU A 121 -15.34 -46.97 -1.29
N ALA A 122 -15.79 -45.72 -1.41
CA ALA A 122 -16.03 -44.81 -0.29
C ALA A 122 -17.07 -45.35 0.69
N THR A 123 -18.10 -46.08 0.21
CA THR A 123 -19.11 -46.69 1.11
C THR A 123 -18.55 -47.75 2.07
N LYS A 124 -17.34 -48.26 1.81
CA LYS A 124 -16.69 -49.26 2.68
C LYS A 124 -15.99 -48.66 3.89
N PHE A 125 -15.78 -47.34 3.90
CA PHE A 125 -14.94 -46.67 4.90
C PHE A 125 -15.65 -45.44 5.49
N ASN A 126 -15.75 -45.39 6.82
CA ASN A 126 -16.22 -44.19 7.50
C ASN A 126 -15.19 -43.04 7.34
N GLY A 127 -15.68 -41.82 7.11
CA GLY A 127 -14.83 -40.63 6.98
C GLY A 127 -14.14 -40.46 5.62
N VAL A 128 -14.58 -41.20 4.60
CA VAL A 128 -14.14 -41.08 3.21
C VAL A 128 -15.23 -40.41 2.36
N LEU A 129 -14.83 -39.56 1.41
CA LEU A 129 -15.74 -38.83 0.53
C LEU A 129 -15.14 -38.66 -0.87
N VAL A 130 -15.95 -38.89 -1.91
CA VAL A 130 -15.65 -38.46 -3.28
C VAL A 130 -16.31 -37.11 -3.53
N GLU A 131 -15.52 -36.13 -3.96
CA GLU A 131 -15.99 -34.82 -4.39
C GLU A 131 -15.94 -34.75 -5.92
N ASP A 132 -17.11 -34.69 -6.54
CA ASP A 132 -17.26 -34.48 -7.99
C ASP A 132 -17.33 -32.99 -8.32
N LYS A 133 -16.33 -32.50 -9.05
CA LYS A 133 -16.20 -31.10 -9.48
C LYS A 133 -16.61 -30.89 -10.95
N GLY A 134 -17.21 -31.90 -11.57
CA GLY A 134 -17.64 -31.94 -12.97
C GLY A 134 -16.51 -32.25 -13.94
N LEU A 135 -15.39 -31.53 -13.86
CA LEU A 135 -14.22 -31.72 -14.73
C LEU A 135 -13.09 -32.50 -14.05
N THR A 136 -13.10 -32.61 -12.72
CA THR A 136 -12.11 -33.32 -11.90
C THR A 136 -12.81 -33.99 -10.72
N LEU A 137 -12.10 -34.93 -10.07
CA LEU A 137 -12.56 -35.61 -8.86
C LEU A 137 -11.53 -35.42 -7.75
N SER A 138 -11.99 -35.35 -6.50
CA SER A 138 -11.11 -35.42 -5.32
C SER A 138 -11.59 -36.50 -4.38
N PHE A 139 -10.72 -37.46 -4.08
CA PHE A 139 -11.00 -38.54 -3.11
C PHE A 139 -10.40 -38.16 -1.76
N HIS A 140 -11.24 -37.76 -0.81
CA HIS A 140 -10.85 -37.32 0.52
C HIS A 140 -10.91 -38.47 1.52
N TYR A 141 -9.82 -38.70 2.25
CA TYR A 141 -9.72 -39.75 3.27
C TYR A 141 -9.09 -39.21 4.57
N ARG A 142 -9.23 -37.91 4.80
CA ARG A 142 -8.67 -37.23 5.98
C ARG A 142 -9.31 -37.68 7.30
N LEU A 143 -10.61 -37.96 7.26
CA LEU A 143 -11.39 -38.35 8.44
C LEU A 143 -11.48 -39.88 8.61
N ALA A 144 -10.86 -40.64 7.72
CA ALA A 144 -10.76 -42.09 7.85
C ALA A 144 -9.87 -42.47 9.04
N GLU A 145 -10.15 -43.64 9.63
CA GLU A 145 -9.32 -44.21 10.69
C GLU A 145 -7.87 -44.40 10.20
N GLU A 146 -6.90 -43.96 11.01
CA GLU A 146 -5.50 -43.91 10.61
C GLU A 146 -4.93 -45.27 10.18
N LYS A 147 -5.36 -46.35 10.86
CA LYS A 147 -4.98 -47.73 10.53
C LYS A 147 -5.45 -48.20 9.15
N LEU A 148 -6.51 -47.60 8.60
CA LEU A 148 -7.10 -47.96 7.30
C LEU A 148 -6.52 -47.15 6.14
N ILE A 149 -5.72 -46.12 6.41
CA ILE A 149 -5.23 -45.21 5.35
C ILE A 149 -4.40 -45.97 4.31
N ALA A 150 -3.54 -46.90 4.72
CA ALA A 150 -2.73 -47.68 3.79
C ALA A 150 -3.60 -48.54 2.84
N GLU A 151 -4.58 -49.24 3.40
CA GLU A 151 -5.55 -50.03 2.63
C GLU A 151 -6.35 -49.17 1.65
N ILE A 152 -6.91 -48.05 2.12
CA ILE A 152 -7.65 -47.09 1.30
C ILE A 152 -6.77 -46.61 0.13
N THR A 153 -5.53 -46.21 0.39
CA THR A 153 -4.63 -45.73 -0.68
C THR A 153 -4.26 -46.82 -1.69
N SER A 154 -4.13 -48.09 -1.26
CA SER A 154 -3.92 -49.22 -2.17
C SER A 154 -5.11 -49.41 -3.10
N LEU A 155 -6.33 -49.44 -2.53
CA LEU A 155 -7.56 -49.65 -3.29
C LEU A 155 -7.84 -48.50 -4.28
N ILE A 156 -7.57 -47.25 -3.88
CA ILE A 156 -7.65 -46.10 -4.81
C ILE A 156 -6.67 -46.30 -5.97
N ASN A 157 -5.43 -46.69 -5.70
CA ASN A 157 -4.44 -46.91 -6.74
C ASN A 157 -4.90 -48.02 -7.70
N GLU A 158 -5.40 -49.15 -7.21
CA GLU A 158 -5.95 -50.23 -8.04
C GLU A 158 -7.06 -49.75 -8.98
N VAL A 159 -7.99 -48.94 -8.46
CA VAL A 159 -9.06 -48.33 -9.26
C VAL A 159 -8.50 -47.41 -10.35
N LEU A 160 -7.47 -46.61 -10.05
CA LEU A 160 -6.93 -45.61 -10.96
C LEU A 160 -5.89 -46.16 -11.96
N GLN A 161 -5.20 -47.26 -11.64
CA GLN A 161 -4.09 -47.82 -12.43
C GLN A 161 -4.44 -48.01 -13.92
N PRO A 162 -5.59 -48.59 -14.31
CA PRO A 162 -5.94 -48.77 -15.73
C PRO A 162 -6.06 -47.43 -16.48
N PHE A 163 -6.60 -46.40 -15.82
CA PHE A 163 -6.85 -45.08 -16.40
C PHE A 163 -5.60 -44.19 -16.44
N VAL A 164 -4.66 -44.41 -15.52
CA VAL A 164 -3.33 -43.77 -15.57
C VAL A 164 -2.49 -44.42 -16.66
N THR A 165 -2.49 -45.75 -16.75
CA THR A 165 -1.73 -46.51 -17.77
C THR A 165 -2.16 -46.16 -19.19
N ASN A 166 -3.46 -46.03 -19.42
CA ASN A 166 -3.99 -45.63 -20.73
C ASN A 166 -3.97 -44.11 -20.97
N GLN A 167 -3.29 -43.34 -20.10
CA GLN A 167 -3.12 -41.89 -20.17
C GLN A 167 -4.43 -41.10 -20.22
N SER A 168 -5.52 -41.60 -19.64
CA SER A 168 -6.80 -40.89 -19.63
C SER A 168 -6.92 -39.90 -18.48
N VAL A 169 -6.29 -40.20 -17.33
CA VAL A 169 -6.26 -39.31 -16.15
C VAL A 169 -4.85 -39.10 -15.59
N SER A 170 -4.65 -37.94 -14.98
CA SER A 170 -3.51 -37.61 -14.15
C SER A 170 -3.93 -37.60 -12.68
N VAL A 171 -3.04 -38.02 -11.79
CA VAL A 171 -3.32 -38.18 -10.36
C VAL A 171 -2.31 -37.39 -9.54
N MET A 172 -2.81 -36.60 -8.59
CA MET A 172 -2.00 -35.83 -7.65
C MET A 172 -2.36 -36.21 -6.21
N VAL A 173 -1.38 -36.71 -5.46
CA VAL A 173 -1.57 -37.07 -4.05
C VAL A 173 -1.23 -35.88 -3.15
N GLY A 174 -2.22 -35.42 -2.41
CA GLY A 174 -2.14 -34.35 -1.43
C GLY A 174 -2.13 -34.85 0.02
N LYS A 175 -2.38 -33.95 0.98
CA LYS A 175 -2.46 -34.28 2.41
C LYS A 175 -3.80 -34.96 2.74
N LYS A 176 -3.81 -36.29 2.67
CA LYS A 176 -4.99 -37.16 2.87
C LYS A 176 -6.13 -36.89 1.85
N VAL A 177 -5.74 -36.64 0.60
CA VAL A 177 -6.61 -36.44 -0.55
C VAL A 177 -5.88 -36.91 -1.81
N THR A 178 -6.62 -37.51 -2.75
CA THR A 178 -6.12 -37.85 -4.09
C THR A 178 -6.95 -37.10 -5.13
N ASP A 179 -6.34 -36.15 -5.81
CA ASP A 179 -6.95 -35.37 -6.88
C ASP A 179 -6.75 -36.07 -8.24
N ILE A 180 -7.82 -36.16 -9.03
CA ILE A 180 -7.87 -36.88 -10.30
C ILE A 180 -8.38 -35.91 -11.37
N SER A 181 -7.60 -35.69 -12.41
CA SER A 181 -7.94 -34.80 -13.52
C SER A 181 -7.76 -35.49 -14.87
N PRO A 182 -8.38 -35.00 -15.96
CA PRO A 182 -8.06 -35.45 -17.30
C PRO A 182 -6.56 -35.26 -17.57
N ASN A 183 -5.92 -36.26 -18.20
CA ASN A 183 -4.51 -36.16 -18.56
C ASN A 183 -4.35 -35.34 -19.84
N VAL A 184 -4.49 -34.02 -19.71
CA VAL A 184 -4.34 -33.06 -20.80
C VAL A 184 -3.12 -32.17 -20.55
N ASN A 185 -2.50 -31.66 -21.61
CA ASN A 185 -1.41 -30.70 -21.50
C ASN A 185 -1.95 -29.28 -21.19
N TRP A 186 -2.71 -29.17 -20.10
CA TRP A 186 -3.30 -27.94 -19.61
C TRP A 186 -3.25 -27.90 -18.09
N ASN A 187 -2.79 -26.78 -17.53
CA ASN A 187 -2.66 -26.61 -16.09
C ASN A 187 -2.87 -25.15 -15.68
N LYS A 188 -2.76 -24.87 -14.38
CA LYS A 188 -2.91 -23.54 -13.78
C LYS A 188 -2.01 -22.48 -14.44
N GLY A 189 -0.78 -22.85 -14.80
CA GLY A 189 0.17 -21.98 -15.50
C GLY A 189 -0.25 -21.66 -16.94
N CYS A 190 -0.79 -22.65 -17.68
CA CYS A 190 -1.37 -22.42 -19.01
C CYS A 190 -2.52 -21.41 -18.95
N PHE A 191 -3.44 -21.59 -18.00
CA PHE A 191 -4.56 -20.66 -17.82
C PHE A 191 -4.11 -19.28 -17.35
N ALA A 192 -3.11 -19.19 -16.47
CA ALA A 192 -2.50 -17.93 -16.07
C ALA A 192 -1.88 -17.19 -17.27
N SER A 193 -1.21 -17.90 -18.18
CA SER A 193 -0.68 -17.33 -19.42
C SER A 193 -1.79 -16.78 -20.30
N LEU A 194 -2.86 -17.57 -20.51
CA LEU A 194 -4.04 -17.14 -21.27
C LEU A 194 -4.64 -15.86 -20.71
N ILE A 195 -4.74 -15.72 -19.39
CA ILE A 195 -5.23 -14.50 -18.73
C ILE A 195 -4.34 -13.30 -19.08
N ILE A 196 -3.02 -13.45 -18.97
CA ILE A 196 -2.06 -12.39 -19.28
C ILE A 196 -2.17 -11.98 -20.74
N ASP A 197 -2.28 -12.93 -21.65
CA ASP A 197 -2.39 -12.67 -23.09
C ASP A 197 -3.67 -11.89 -23.40
N ARG A 198 -4.83 -12.31 -22.86
CA ARG A 198 -6.12 -11.62 -23.03
C ARG A 198 -6.12 -10.21 -22.43
N ILE A 199 -5.50 -10.02 -21.26
CA ILE A 199 -5.35 -8.68 -20.67
C ILE A 199 -4.43 -7.82 -21.53
N THR A 200 -3.27 -8.35 -21.94
CA THR A 200 -2.30 -7.65 -22.78
C THR A 200 -2.92 -7.20 -24.09
N GLU A 201 -3.74 -8.06 -24.72
CA GLU A 201 -4.49 -7.74 -25.92
C GLU A 201 -5.51 -6.62 -25.69
N ARG A 202 -6.20 -6.62 -24.54
CA ARG A 202 -7.18 -5.59 -24.18
C ARG A 202 -6.54 -4.23 -23.92
N ILE A 203 -5.43 -4.19 -23.17
CA ILE A 203 -4.77 -2.93 -22.74
C ILE A 203 -3.63 -2.50 -23.66
N LYS A 204 -3.28 -3.30 -24.68
CA LYS A 204 -2.20 -3.06 -25.65
C LYS A 204 -0.80 -2.88 -25.03
N THR A 205 -0.59 -3.39 -23.81
CA THR A 205 0.69 -3.41 -23.11
C THR A 205 0.75 -4.59 -22.14
N SER A 206 1.95 -5.11 -21.85
CA SER A 206 2.08 -6.15 -20.82
C SER A 206 1.84 -5.56 -19.42
N PRO A 207 0.98 -6.18 -18.59
CA PRO A 207 0.77 -5.76 -17.20
C PRO A 207 1.95 -6.16 -16.32
N VAL A 208 2.08 -5.50 -15.16
CA VAL A 208 2.94 -6.00 -14.07
C VAL A 208 2.20 -7.13 -13.38
N VAL A 209 2.74 -8.35 -13.50
CA VAL A 209 2.11 -9.56 -12.98
C VAL A 209 2.61 -9.87 -11.56
N ILE A 210 1.68 -10.04 -10.63
CA ILE A 210 1.91 -10.42 -9.24
C ILE A 210 1.14 -11.71 -8.96
N ILE A 211 1.86 -12.78 -8.65
CA ILE A 211 1.29 -14.12 -8.43
C ILE A 211 1.48 -14.48 -6.96
N ILE A 212 0.42 -14.88 -6.30
CA ILE A 212 0.43 -15.29 -4.89
C ILE A 212 -0.24 -16.66 -4.77
N GLY A 213 0.47 -17.62 -4.17
CA GLY A 213 0.00 -19.01 -4.03
C GLY A 213 0.67 -19.77 -2.89
N ASP A 214 0.07 -20.85 -2.41
CA ASP A 214 0.49 -21.63 -1.24
C ASP A 214 0.72 -23.12 -1.53
N ASP A 215 0.54 -23.61 -2.75
CA ASP A 215 0.56 -25.05 -3.01
C ASP A 215 1.67 -25.48 -3.98
N LYS A 216 1.62 -26.74 -4.44
CA LYS A 216 2.55 -27.27 -5.45
C LYS A 216 2.13 -26.90 -6.89
N THR A 217 0.84 -26.72 -7.13
CA THR A 217 0.31 -26.36 -8.46
C THR A 217 0.72 -24.95 -8.86
N ASP A 218 0.90 -24.06 -7.87
CA ASP A 218 1.42 -22.70 -8.03
C ASP A 218 2.88 -22.65 -8.49
N GLU A 219 3.68 -23.68 -8.21
CA GLU A 219 5.10 -23.72 -8.60
C GLU A 219 5.29 -23.74 -10.12
N ASN A 220 4.32 -24.29 -10.85
CA ASN A 220 4.31 -24.23 -12.32
C ASN A 220 4.11 -22.78 -12.79
N VAL A 221 3.20 -22.06 -12.14
CA VAL A 221 2.95 -20.63 -12.42
C VAL A 221 4.21 -19.82 -12.11
N PHE A 222 4.82 -20.01 -10.93
CA PHE A 222 6.04 -19.27 -10.56
C PHE A 222 7.19 -19.50 -11.53
N ARG A 223 7.37 -20.72 -12.05
CA ARG A 223 8.42 -21.05 -13.02
C ARG A 223 8.22 -20.35 -14.36
N MET A 224 6.98 -20.23 -14.82
CA MET A 224 6.66 -19.63 -16.12
C MET A 224 6.83 -18.11 -16.14
N PHE A 225 6.75 -17.45 -14.98
CA PHE A 225 6.71 -15.99 -14.90
C PHE A 225 7.90 -15.37 -14.15
N ASP A 226 9.09 -15.44 -14.77
CA ASP A 226 10.31 -14.85 -14.19
C ASP A 226 10.37 -13.31 -14.29
N LYS A 227 9.56 -12.65 -15.11
CA LYS A 227 9.55 -11.16 -15.18
C LYS A 227 8.60 -10.49 -14.18
N GLY A 228 7.79 -11.26 -13.46
CA GLY A 228 6.82 -10.78 -12.47
C GLY A 228 7.30 -10.88 -11.02
N ILE A 229 6.36 -10.62 -10.10
CA ILE A 229 6.50 -10.82 -8.66
C ILE A 229 5.80 -12.14 -8.31
N SER A 230 6.55 -13.18 -7.98
CA SER A 230 6.01 -14.46 -7.49
C SER A 230 6.20 -14.57 -5.98
N ILE A 231 5.11 -14.90 -5.28
CA ILE A 231 5.04 -14.91 -3.82
C ILE A 231 4.48 -16.25 -3.34
N ARG A 232 5.26 -16.96 -2.53
CA ARG A 232 4.83 -18.17 -1.83
C ARG A 232 4.24 -17.82 -0.47
N VAL A 233 3.03 -18.30 -0.17
CA VAL A 233 2.43 -18.20 1.16
C VAL A 233 2.80 -19.43 1.99
N GLY A 234 3.17 -19.25 3.26
CA GLY A 234 3.50 -20.35 4.17
C GLY A 234 5.00 -20.54 4.44
N THR A 235 5.32 -21.62 5.16
CA THR A 235 6.66 -21.87 5.72
C THR A 235 7.56 -22.76 4.86
N SER A 236 7.09 -23.22 3.69
CA SER A 236 7.89 -24.09 2.81
C SER A 236 9.22 -23.41 2.42
N SER A 237 10.33 -24.12 2.61
CA SER A 237 11.65 -23.66 2.19
C SER A 237 11.94 -23.93 0.70
N ARG A 238 11.20 -24.84 0.07
CA ARG A 238 11.34 -25.23 -1.33
C ARG A 238 10.22 -24.61 -2.17
N SER A 239 10.58 -23.61 -2.97
CA SER A 239 9.69 -22.96 -3.95
C SER A 239 10.51 -22.17 -4.97
N LYS A 240 9.96 -22.02 -6.18
CA LYS A 240 10.46 -21.21 -7.29
C LYS A 240 9.98 -19.75 -7.21
N ALA A 241 9.13 -19.41 -6.24
CA ALA A 241 8.74 -18.02 -6.00
C ALA A 241 9.95 -17.14 -5.63
N LYS A 242 9.91 -15.87 -5.99
CA LYS A 242 10.96 -14.91 -5.63
C LYS A 242 10.86 -14.49 -4.17
N TYR A 243 9.64 -14.32 -3.69
CA TYR A 243 9.33 -13.82 -2.36
C TYR A 243 8.47 -14.81 -1.57
N LYS A 244 8.38 -14.60 -0.26
CA LYS A 244 7.48 -15.35 0.62
C LYS A 244 6.69 -14.42 1.55
N LEU A 245 5.49 -14.86 1.89
CA LEU A 245 4.64 -14.35 2.97
C LEU A 245 4.36 -15.50 3.94
N ARG A 246 4.25 -15.22 5.23
CA ARG A 246 4.14 -16.25 6.27
C ARG A 246 2.80 -16.97 6.28
N ASP A 247 1.71 -16.23 6.03
CA ASP A 247 0.34 -16.71 6.17
C ASP A 247 -0.65 -15.81 5.40
N THR A 248 -1.93 -16.17 5.46
CA THR A 248 -3.03 -15.42 4.84
C THR A 248 -3.23 -14.02 5.43
N GLN A 249 -2.80 -13.77 6.67
CA GLN A 249 -2.85 -12.44 7.28
C GLN A 249 -1.82 -11.51 6.63
N GLU A 250 -0.62 -12.01 6.34
CA GLU A 250 0.36 -11.22 5.60
C GLU A 250 -0.04 -10.98 4.14
N VAL A 251 -0.77 -11.92 3.51
CA VAL A 251 -1.41 -11.67 2.21
C VAL A 251 -2.37 -10.50 2.31
N PHE A 252 -3.22 -10.47 3.33
CA PHE A 252 -4.15 -9.36 3.56
C PHE A 252 -3.41 -8.01 3.76
N GLU A 253 -2.36 -7.97 4.58
CA GLU A 253 -1.58 -6.74 4.76
C GLU A 253 -0.87 -6.31 3.47
N PHE A 254 -0.38 -7.25 2.66
CA PHE A 254 0.22 -6.93 1.37
C PHE A 254 -0.80 -6.40 0.36
N LEU A 255 -2.03 -6.94 0.35
CA LEU A 255 -3.14 -6.39 -0.43
C LEU A 255 -3.48 -4.96 0.00
N LYS A 256 -3.44 -4.67 1.31
CA LYS A 256 -3.65 -3.30 1.82
C LYS A 256 -2.56 -2.38 1.31
N TYR A 257 -1.31 -2.85 1.30
CA TYR A 257 -0.20 -2.10 0.73
C TYR A 257 -0.40 -1.79 -0.76
N ILE A 258 -0.75 -2.80 -1.59
CA ILE A 258 -1.05 -2.57 -3.01
C ILE A 258 -2.20 -1.59 -3.17
N ASN A 259 -3.28 -1.75 -2.39
CA ASN A 259 -4.43 -0.85 -2.45
C ASN A 259 -4.02 0.59 -2.10
N LEU A 260 -3.17 0.79 -1.10
CA LEU A 260 -2.64 2.09 -0.74
C LEU A 260 -1.82 2.71 -1.88
N MET A 261 -0.84 1.97 -2.42
CA MET A 261 0.02 2.45 -3.50
C MET A 261 -0.77 2.77 -4.77
N THR A 262 -1.88 2.08 -5.01
CA THR A 262 -2.77 2.34 -6.15
C THR A 262 -3.86 3.38 -5.82
N GLN A 263 -4.17 3.63 -4.54
CA GLN A 263 -5.04 4.73 -4.09
C GLN A 263 -4.32 6.07 -4.16
N VAL A 264 -3.03 6.12 -3.81
CA VAL A 264 -2.19 7.33 -3.93
C VAL A 264 -2.11 7.84 -5.38
N ASN A 265 -2.38 6.98 -6.37
CA ASN A 265 -2.49 7.40 -7.77
C ASN A 265 -3.91 7.86 -8.19
N THR A 266 -4.96 7.53 -7.44
CA THR A 266 -6.38 7.76 -7.82
C THR A 266 -7.12 8.73 -6.90
N VAL A 267 -6.80 8.78 -5.61
CA VAL A 267 -7.33 9.72 -4.62
C VAL A 267 -6.39 10.92 -4.53
N TRP A 268 -6.13 11.58 -5.67
CA TRP A 268 -5.13 12.64 -5.90
C TRP A 268 -3.78 12.07 -6.31
N PRO A 269 -3.41 12.12 -7.61
CA PRO A 269 -2.16 11.55 -8.12
C PRO A 269 -0.95 12.31 -7.58
N GLY A 270 -0.47 11.92 -6.41
CA GLY A 270 0.74 12.47 -5.81
C GLY A 270 0.63 13.94 -5.40
N LEU A 271 0.74 14.18 -4.11
CA LEU A 271 1.71 15.12 -3.54
C LEU A 271 2.56 15.88 -4.60
N ILE A 272 2.33 17.20 -4.67
CA ILE A 272 2.95 18.27 -5.50
C ILE A 272 2.34 18.48 -6.91
N ARG A 273 1.63 19.61 -7.04
CA ARG A 273 1.42 20.29 -8.33
C ARG A 273 2.60 21.19 -8.59
N ASP A 274 3.04 21.30 -9.84
CA ASP A 274 3.90 22.42 -10.21
C ASP A 274 3.10 23.74 -10.21
N ALA A 275 3.81 24.86 -10.30
CA ALA A 275 3.25 26.21 -10.45
C ALA A 275 2.19 26.38 -11.59
N SER A 276 2.03 25.39 -12.48
CA SER A 276 1.01 25.38 -13.55
C SER A 276 -0.23 24.54 -13.21
N GLY A 277 -0.31 24.02 -11.99
CA GLY A 277 -1.39 23.13 -11.56
C GLY A 277 -1.34 21.74 -12.19
N ARG A 278 -0.25 21.37 -12.88
CA ARG A 278 -0.08 20.06 -13.50
C ARG A 278 0.61 19.09 -12.54
N TRP A 279 0.16 17.85 -12.59
CA TRP A 279 0.69 16.77 -11.78
C TRP A 279 2.11 16.40 -12.22
N GLN A 280 3.07 16.46 -11.30
CA GLN A 280 4.42 15.98 -11.55
C GLN A 280 4.75 14.78 -10.66
N LYS A 281 5.33 13.74 -11.27
CA LYS A 281 5.98 12.68 -10.51
C LYS A 281 7.17 13.26 -9.79
N TYR A 282 7.57 12.61 -8.69
CA TYR A 282 8.81 12.82 -7.92
C TYR A 282 10.13 12.82 -8.76
N HIS A 283 10.03 12.64 -10.09
CA HIS A 283 11.11 12.80 -11.06
C HIS A 283 10.62 13.60 -12.28
N ARG A 284 11.26 14.74 -12.55
CA ARG A 284 11.20 15.43 -13.85
C ARG A 284 12.59 15.40 -14.50
N ARG A 285 12.67 14.87 -15.72
CA ARG A 285 13.87 14.91 -16.60
C ARG A 285 15.19 14.47 -15.93
N GLY A 286 15.16 13.46 -15.08
CA GLY A 286 16.36 12.96 -14.40
C GLY A 286 16.93 13.90 -13.32
N ILE A 287 16.24 14.99 -12.98
CA ILE A 287 16.64 15.91 -11.92
C ILE A 287 15.77 15.66 -10.68
N LYS A 288 16.44 15.43 -9.54
CA LYS A 288 15.84 15.19 -8.23
C LYS A 288 15.59 16.54 -7.55
N TYR A 289 14.33 16.88 -7.26
CA TYR A 289 13.99 18.21 -6.77
C TYR A 289 14.17 18.45 -5.26
N PHE A 290 14.66 17.48 -4.48
CA PHE A 290 15.42 17.79 -3.25
C PHE A 290 16.35 16.64 -2.85
N LYS A 291 17.57 17.01 -2.45
CA LYS A 291 18.55 16.15 -1.78
C LYS A 291 18.74 16.82 -0.42
N TYR A 292 18.02 16.38 0.62
CA TYR A 292 18.51 16.64 1.97
C TYR A 292 19.96 16.17 2.00
N GLY A 293 20.87 16.97 2.58
CA GLY A 293 22.20 16.48 2.95
C GLY A 293 22.06 15.12 3.62
N SER A 294 23.05 14.24 3.52
CA SER A 294 22.99 12.84 3.98
C SER A 294 22.36 12.69 5.37
N GLN A 295 21.04 12.55 5.44
CA GLN A 295 20.33 12.30 6.67
C GLN A 295 20.42 10.82 6.94
N PRO A 296 20.76 10.40 8.17
CA PRO A 296 20.70 8.99 8.53
C PRO A 296 19.28 8.49 8.27
N LYS A 297 19.15 7.40 7.52
CA LYS A 297 17.86 6.74 7.29
C LYS A 297 17.26 6.39 8.66
N PRO A 298 15.96 6.62 8.88
CA PRO A 298 15.31 6.08 10.06
C PRO A 298 15.50 4.55 10.08
N ASP A 299 15.97 4.01 11.21
CA ASP A 299 16.19 2.58 11.42
C ASP A 299 14.85 1.88 11.66
N LEU A 300 14.01 1.89 10.62
CA LEU A 300 12.67 1.30 10.60
C LEU A 300 12.66 0.15 9.60
N THR A 301 12.06 -0.96 10.00
CA THR A 301 11.72 -2.04 9.08
C THR A 301 10.74 -1.53 8.02
N ASP A 302 10.75 -2.13 6.83
CA ASP A 302 9.80 -1.80 5.76
C ASP A 302 8.32 -1.96 6.21
N ARG A 303 8.05 -2.84 7.18
CA ARG A 303 6.72 -3.00 7.80
C ARG A 303 6.33 -1.80 8.68
N GLU A 304 7.27 -1.25 9.44
CA GLU A 304 7.04 -0.05 10.23
C GLU A 304 6.86 1.18 9.33
N GLN A 305 7.62 1.27 8.23
CA GLN A 305 7.43 2.31 7.21
C GLN A 305 6.04 2.20 6.56
N PHE A 306 5.57 0.99 6.26
CA PHE A 306 4.22 0.76 5.73
C PHE A 306 3.13 1.24 6.72
N ASN A 307 3.24 0.86 8.00
CA ASN A 307 2.28 1.28 9.01
C ASN A 307 2.23 2.81 9.17
N LEU A 308 3.39 3.47 9.13
CA LEU A 308 3.48 4.93 9.16
C LEU A 308 2.79 5.59 7.96
N LEU A 309 2.99 5.03 6.76
CA LEU A 309 2.35 5.52 5.53
C LEU A 309 0.81 5.34 5.59
N VAL A 310 0.34 4.15 6.00
CA VAL A 310 -1.10 3.88 6.18
C VAL A 310 -1.70 4.88 7.16
N SER A 311 -1.07 5.07 8.30
CA SER A 311 -1.56 6.01 9.31
C SER A 311 -1.57 7.44 8.76
N SER A 312 -0.54 7.85 8.03
CA SER A 312 -0.44 9.20 7.46
C SER A 312 -1.54 9.47 6.43
N ILE A 313 -1.86 8.50 5.56
CA ILE A 313 -2.95 8.63 4.57
C ILE A 313 -4.32 8.62 5.25
N ALA A 314 -4.54 7.74 6.23
CA ALA A 314 -5.78 7.73 7.01
C ALA A 314 -5.98 9.06 7.74
N SER A 315 -4.91 9.60 8.30
CA SER A 315 -4.86 10.91 8.95
C SER A 315 -5.17 12.07 8.00
N GLU A 316 -4.57 12.10 6.81
CA GLU A 316 -4.86 13.12 5.79
C GLU A 316 -6.30 13.02 5.28
N LYS A 317 -6.81 11.80 5.08
CA LYS A 317 -8.21 11.56 4.72
C LYS A 317 -9.15 12.08 5.81
N ALA A 318 -8.89 11.74 7.08
CA ALA A 318 -9.67 12.20 8.21
C ALA A 318 -9.64 13.74 8.35
N PHE A 319 -8.49 14.38 8.08
CA PHE A 319 -8.39 15.83 8.05
C PHE A 319 -9.32 16.44 7.00
N ILE A 320 -9.27 15.92 5.77
CA ILE A 320 -10.06 16.43 4.65
C ILE A 320 -11.55 16.19 4.87
N GLU A 321 -11.92 15.01 5.36
CA GLU A 321 -13.31 14.69 5.69
C GLU A 321 -13.84 15.63 6.78
N GLY A 322 -13.09 15.80 7.88
CA GLY A 322 -13.40 16.77 8.93
C GLY A 322 -13.57 18.20 8.41
N LEU A 323 -12.66 18.65 7.52
CA LEU A 323 -12.73 19.96 6.88
C LEU A 323 -14.04 20.19 6.12
N LEU A 324 -14.59 19.13 5.51
CA LEU A 324 -15.79 19.19 4.70
C LEU A 324 -17.09 19.06 5.50
N ASP A 325 -17.11 18.18 6.51
CA ASP A 325 -18.34 17.83 7.25
C ASP A 325 -18.45 18.47 8.64
N ARG A 326 -17.40 19.18 9.10
CA ARG A 326 -17.31 19.82 10.42
C ARG A 326 -17.36 18.82 11.59
N SER A 327 -17.05 17.55 11.37
CA SER A 327 -16.97 16.50 12.41
C SER A 327 -15.84 16.68 13.42
N PHE A 328 -15.16 17.84 13.40
CA PHE A 328 -14.09 18.26 14.30
C PHE A 328 -14.47 18.42 15.77
N GLU A 329 -15.49 17.75 16.29
CA GLU A 329 -15.93 17.92 17.68
C GLU A 329 -14.84 17.56 18.72
N ASN A 330 -13.68 17.05 18.30
CA ASN A 330 -12.53 16.84 19.15
C ASN A 330 -11.17 17.17 18.46
N ILE A 331 -10.96 18.44 18.10
CA ILE A 331 -9.73 18.95 17.46
C ILE A 331 -8.47 18.63 18.28
N GLU A 332 -8.56 18.75 19.61
CA GLU A 332 -7.47 18.45 20.56
C GLU A 332 -6.97 17.02 20.37
N ASP A 333 -7.89 16.06 20.45
CA ASP A 333 -7.62 14.65 20.31
C ASP A 333 -7.11 14.29 18.90
N TRP A 334 -7.57 15.00 17.87
CA TRP A 334 -7.19 14.77 16.47
C TRP A 334 -5.80 15.31 16.13
N LEU A 335 -5.50 16.57 16.46
CA LEU A 335 -4.17 17.16 16.25
C LEU A 335 -3.13 16.40 17.06
N ILE A 336 -3.43 16.12 18.32
CA ILE A 336 -2.56 15.33 19.19
C ILE A 336 -2.35 13.92 18.61
N LYS A 337 -3.36 13.23 18.09
CA LYS A 337 -3.19 11.90 17.46
C LYS A 337 -2.39 11.96 16.16
N LEU A 338 -2.75 12.86 15.23
CA LEU A 338 -2.03 13.07 13.97
C LEU A 338 -0.55 13.34 14.25
N HIS A 339 -0.30 14.35 15.07
CA HIS A 339 1.01 14.86 15.32
C HIS A 339 1.81 13.94 16.23
N LYS A 340 1.24 13.26 17.24
CA LYS A 340 1.97 12.21 18.01
C LYS A 340 2.29 10.97 17.19
N ILE A 341 1.48 10.60 16.20
CA ILE A 341 1.81 9.47 15.30
C ILE A 341 2.94 9.86 14.33
N GLN A 342 2.94 11.10 13.87
CA GLN A 342 3.95 11.62 12.94
C GLN A 342 5.25 12.04 13.66
N ALA A 343 5.14 12.42 14.92
CA ALA A 343 6.25 12.78 15.79
C ALA A 343 6.91 11.53 16.38
N TYR A 344 8.23 11.48 16.26
CA TYR A 344 9.10 10.66 17.09
C TYR A 344 8.88 9.13 17.05
N LYS A 345 9.28 8.51 15.93
CA LYS A 345 10.18 7.36 16.03
C LYS A 345 11.56 7.77 15.52
N GLY A 346 12.45 8.13 16.45
CA GLY A 346 13.87 8.20 16.15
C GLY A 346 14.44 6.81 15.82
N ILE A 347 15.77 6.71 15.75
CA ILE A 347 16.48 5.43 15.61
C ILE A 347 15.99 4.47 16.70
N ARG A 348 15.51 3.28 16.33
CA ARG A 348 14.98 2.23 17.24
C ARG A 348 13.77 2.64 18.08
N GLY A 349 12.93 3.54 17.58
CA GLY A 349 11.65 3.90 18.24
C GLY A 349 11.81 4.66 19.55
N LYS A 350 13.01 5.19 19.84
CA LYS A 350 13.23 6.09 20.98
C LYS A 350 12.90 7.53 20.60
N LEU A 351 12.26 8.25 21.53
CA LEU A 351 12.12 9.71 21.45
C LEU A 351 13.52 10.33 21.34
N LEU A 352 13.66 11.28 20.42
CA LEU A 352 14.87 12.08 20.35
C LEU A 352 14.78 13.08 21.50
N THR A 353 15.80 13.16 22.34
CA THR A 353 15.82 13.98 23.55
C THR A 353 16.91 15.05 23.51
N VAL A 354 17.43 15.35 22.31
CA VAL A 354 18.59 16.24 22.15
C VAL A 354 18.35 17.22 21.01
N ARG A 355 18.72 18.48 21.26
CA ARG A 355 18.72 19.58 20.29
C ARG A 355 19.48 19.21 19.01
N ARG A 356 18.87 19.51 17.85
CA ARG A 356 19.42 19.18 16.53
C ARG A 356 20.08 20.39 15.86
N ILE A 357 21.12 20.12 15.07
CA ILE A 357 21.89 21.11 14.31
C ILE A 357 21.94 20.71 12.84
N SER A 358 21.60 21.62 11.91
CA SER A 358 21.81 21.43 10.47
C SER A 358 22.96 22.30 9.94
N ARG A 359 23.69 21.80 8.92
CA ARG A 359 24.82 22.46 8.24
C ARG A 359 24.74 22.23 6.72
N GLY A 360 25.39 23.07 5.91
CA GLY A 360 25.51 22.86 4.45
C GLY A 360 24.45 23.60 3.62
N GLU A 361 23.50 22.87 3.01
CA GLU A 361 22.43 23.42 2.15
C GLU A 361 21.62 24.54 2.84
N HIS A 362 21.43 24.45 4.17
CA HIS A 362 20.81 25.52 4.96
C HIS A 362 21.56 26.85 4.84
N SER A 363 22.90 26.82 4.86
CA SER A 363 23.72 28.03 4.68
C SER A 363 23.53 28.64 3.29
N LYS A 364 23.33 27.81 2.27
CA LYS A 364 23.12 28.29 0.90
C LYS A 364 21.74 28.96 0.76
N ILE A 365 20.68 28.32 1.23
CA ILE A 365 19.31 28.87 1.16
C ILE A 365 19.16 30.10 2.06
N ALA A 366 19.71 30.06 3.28
CA ALA A 366 19.70 31.21 4.18
C ALA A 366 20.33 32.45 3.53
N LYS A 367 21.47 32.28 2.85
CA LYS A 367 22.13 33.39 2.15
C LYS A 367 21.41 33.86 0.89
N LEU A 368 21.07 32.93 0.01
CA LEU A 368 20.62 33.26 -1.34
C LEU A 368 19.13 33.59 -1.40
N ALA A 369 18.33 33.08 -0.47
CA ALA A 369 16.89 33.29 -0.44
C ALA A 369 16.44 34.08 0.79
N ILE A 370 16.91 33.72 2.00
CA ILE A 370 16.35 34.30 3.22
C ILE A 370 16.88 35.69 3.52
N LEU A 371 18.18 35.98 3.38
CA LEU A 371 18.70 37.34 3.59
C LEU A 371 18.06 38.40 2.66
N PRO A 372 17.84 38.13 1.35
CA PRO A 372 17.06 39.02 0.51
C PRO A 372 15.62 39.22 0.99
N LEU A 373 14.93 38.14 1.40
CA LEU A 373 13.57 38.23 1.93
C LEU A 373 13.53 39.04 3.23
N ALA A 374 14.46 38.80 4.15
CA ALA A 374 14.58 39.54 5.40
C ALA A 374 14.71 41.05 5.12
N ARG A 375 15.56 41.44 4.16
CA ARG A 375 15.65 42.85 3.73
C ARG A 375 14.35 43.36 3.11
N LYS A 376 13.69 42.57 2.25
CA LYS A 376 12.41 42.96 1.61
C LYS A 376 11.33 43.28 2.65
N TYR A 377 11.24 42.50 3.73
CA TYR A 377 10.23 42.65 4.77
C TYR A 377 10.75 43.37 6.02
N ALA A 378 11.92 44.01 5.96
CA ALA A 378 12.56 44.68 7.10
C ALA A 378 12.69 43.80 8.36
N ASP A 379 12.92 42.50 8.16
CA ASP A 379 13.15 41.53 9.23
C ASP A 379 14.56 41.67 9.83
N PRO A 380 14.73 41.52 11.16
CA PRO A 380 16.04 41.66 11.81
C PRO A 380 17.03 40.53 11.47
N TYR A 381 16.62 39.50 10.73
CA TYR A 381 17.47 38.38 10.38
C TYR A 381 18.66 38.80 9.48
N ILE A 382 19.86 38.77 10.07
CA ILE A 382 21.13 39.08 9.40
C ILE A 382 22.10 37.90 9.44
N ASN A 383 23.19 37.97 8.67
CA ASN A 383 24.18 36.91 8.55
C ASN A 383 25.31 36.96 9.59
N GLU A 384 24.98 37.38 10.81
CA GLU A 384 25.93 37.57 11.90
C GLU A 384 25.34 37.12 13.24
N GLY A 385 26.20 36.64 14.13
CA GLY A 385 25.84 36.33 15.51
C GLY A 385 24.78 35.25 15.66
N VAL A 386 24.00 35.37 16.74
CA VAL A 386 22.86 34.49 17.03
C VAL A 386 21.57 35.21 16.67
N GLN A 387 20.79 34.59 15.80
CA GLN A 387 19.49 35.05 15.34
C GLN A 387 18.42 34.17 15.95
N THR A 388 17.58 34.73 16.82
CA THR A 388 16.49 34.00 17.49
C THR A 388 15.17 34.32 16.82
N LEU A 389 14.41 33.29 16.47
CA LEU A 389 13.02 33.44 16.04
C LEU A 389 12.12 33.48 17.28
N TYR A 390 11.49 34.63 17.55
CA TYR A 390 10.65 34.82 18.73
C TYR A 390 9.21 34.41 18.43
N LEU A 391 8.89 33.15 18.71
CA LEU A 391 7.54 32.60 18.61
C LEU A 391 6.78 32.86 19.91
N LEU A 392 5.61 33.52 19.81
CA LEU A 392 4.74 33.76 20.95
C LEU A 392 4.30 32.45 21.63
N ASN A 393 4.19 32.47 22.95
CA ASN A 393 3.81 31.33 23.81
C ASN A 393 4.80 30.16 23.80
N ILE A 394 6.03 30.36 23.31
CA ILE A 394 7.11 29.39 23.42
C ILE A 394 8.13 29.91 24.44
N SER A 395 8.53 29.08 25.39
CA SER A 395 9.59 29.42 26.34
C SER A 395 10.93 29.68 25.64
N ASP A 396 11.78 30.56 26.16
CA ASP A 396 13.03 30.99 25.51
C ASP A 396 13.97 29.84 25.11
N GLU A 397 14.03 28.79 25.93
CA GLU A 397 14.81 27.57 25.66
C GLU A 397 14.26 26.75 24.48
N GLY A 398 12.96 26.91 24.18
CA GLY A 398 12.24 26.26 23.08
C GLY A 398 12.24 27.06 21.78
N LEU A 399 12.88 28.23 21.75
CA LEU A 399 12.93 29.05 20.53
C LEU A 399 13.96 28.52 19.52
N PRO A 400 13.63 28.49 18.21
CA PRO A 400 14.57 28.18 17.14
C PRO A 400 15.65 29.26 17.06
N ARG A 401 16.89 28.85 16.75
CA ARG A 401 18.02 29.79 16.67
C ARG A 401 18.95 29.45 15.53
N ASP A 402 19.30 30.44 14.74
CA ASP A 402 20.43 30.39 13.83
C ASP A 402 21.68 30.97 14.52
N ARG A 403 22.81 30.28 14.38
CA ARG A 403 24.13 30.80 14.77
C ARG A 403 25.01 30.87 13.54
N TRP A 404 25.33 32.07 13.10
CA TRP A 404 26.28 32.28 12.02
C TRP A 404 27.70 32.07 12.54
N ILE A 405 28.42 31.13 11.94
CA ILE A 405 29.83 30.86 12.23
C ILE A 405 30.70 31.91 11.53
N ASN A 406 30.28 32.30 10.34
CA ASN A 406 30.84 33.38 9.54
C ASN A 406 29.77 33.83 8.54
N SER A 407 30.04 34.87 7.74
CA SER A 407 29.11 35.38 6.72
C SER A 407 28.62 34.33 5.72
N ASN A 408 29.29 33.17 5.66
CA ASN A 408 29.04 32.10 4.71
C ASN A 408 28.48 30.80 5.30
N SER A 409 28.34 30.68 6.62
CA SER A 409 27.96 29.41 7.25
C SER A 409 27.10 29.65 8.47
N VAL A 410 25.92 29.01 8.49
CA VAL A 410 24.96 29.09 9.60
C VAL A 410 24.65 27.70 10.12
N ILE A 411 24.52 27.61 11.44
CA ILE A 411 23.99 26.45 12.15
C ILE A 411 22.56 26.79 12.56
N HIS A 412 21.59 26.05 12.05
CA HIS A 412 20.21 26.14 12.54
C HIS A 412 20.00 25.16 13.69
N SER A 413 19.47 25.66 14.80
CA SER A 413 19.12 24.91 15.99
C SER A 413 17.62 24.86 16.15
N TYR A 414 17.05 23.68 15.98
CA TYR A 414 15.63 23.44 16.20
C TYR A 414 15.28 23.45 17.71
N PRO A 415 14.00 23.66 18.04
CA PRO A 415 13.48 23.53 19.40
C PRO A 415 13.80 22.16 20.02
N ASP A 416 13.97 22.14 21.34
CA ASP A 416 14.04 20.87 22.05
C ASP A 416 12.65 20.18 22.02
N PRO A 417 12.58 18.87 21.74
CA PRO A 417 11.32 18.12 21.69
C PRO A 417 10.45 18.25 22.95
N LYS A 418 11.04 18.54 24.12
CA LYS A 418 10.31 18.79 25.37
C LYS A 418 9.32 19.97 25.29
N PHE A 419 9.50 20.87 24.32
CA PHE A 419 8.62 22.02 24.10
C PHE A 419 7.51 21.77 23.07
N SER A 420 7.44 20.58 22.46
CA SER A 420 6.46 20.25 21.40
C SER A 420 5.02 20.57 21.79
N GLU A 421 4.63 20.34 23.05
CA GLU A 421 3.29 20.63 23.54
C GLU A 421 2.91 22.12 23.41
N GLN A 422 3.87 23.04 23.66
CA GLN A 422 3.64 24.48 23.52
C GLN A 422 3.37 24.86 22.06
N TYR A 423 4.07 24.23 21.11
CA TYR A 423 3.84 24.44 19.69
C TYR A 423 2.48 23.90 19.26
N LEU A 424 2.11 22.70 19.72
CA LEU A 424 0.83 22.06 19.43
C LEU A 424 -0.35 22.92 19.92
N GLN A 425 -0.28 23.44 21.13
CA GLN A 425 -1.32 24.32 21.68
C GLN A 425 -1.56 25.57 20.83
N VAL A 426 -0.49 26.16 20.27
CA VAL A 426 -0.63 27.32 19.38
C VAL A 426 -1.22 26.93 18.03
N MET A 427 -0.79 25.80 17.46
CA MET A 427 -1.33 25.29 16.20
C MET A 427 -2.82 24.95 16.32
N GLU A 428 -3.20 24.31 17.44
CA GLU A 428 -4.58 23.98 17.77
C GLU A 428 -5.45 25.21 17.82
N LYS A 429 -5.05 26.21 18.61
CA LYS A 429 -5.80 27.46 18.70
C LYS A 429 -5.97 28.15 17.35
N ALA A 430 -4.93 28.14 16.50
CA ALA A 430 -5.01 28.72 15.16
C ALA A 430 -6.00 27.98 14.25
N LEU A 431 -6.00 26.65 14.29
CA LEU A 431 -6.93 25.82 13.52
C LEU A 431 -8.38 25.99 14.00
N ASP A 432 -8.59 26.01 15.32
CA ASP A 432 -9.88 26.27 15.95
C ASP A 432 -10.47 27.61 15.51
N GLU A 433 -9.67 28.67 15.59
CA GLU A 433 -10.07 30.00 15.16
C GLU A 433 -10.35 30.03 13.65
N PHE A 434 -9.55 29.34 12.84
CA PHE A 434 -9.78 29.23 11.39
C PHE A 434 -11.13 28.60 11.10
N MET A 435 -11.44 27.46 11.76
CA MET A 435 -12.69 26.74 11.56
C MET A 435 -13.92 27.56 11.98
N ARG A 436 -13.85 28.28 13.11
CA ARG A 436 -14.94 29.18 13.55
C ARG A 436 -15.18 30.32 12.57
N ASN A 437 -14.13 30.81 11.91
CA ASN A 437 -14.19 31.98 11.04
C ASN A 437 -14.21 31.63 9.55
N ILE A 438 -14.24 30.35 9.13
CA ILE A 438 -14.04 29.96 7.72
C ILE A 438 -15.09 30.55 6.74
N LYS A 439 -16.29 30.86 7.26
CA LYS A 439 -17.38 31.51 6.50
C LYS A 439 -17.31 33.05 6.53
N SER A 440 -16.37 33.60 7.29
CA SER A 440 -16.14 35.05 7.39
C SER A 440 -15.71 35.63 6.05
N SER A 441 -16.07 36.88 5.78
CA SER A 441 -15.55 37.65 4.65
C SER A 441 -14.12 38.17 4.89
N ASP A 442 -13.60 38.09 6.12
CA ASP A 442 -12.25 38.56 6.46
C ASP A 442 -11.18 37.53 6.07
N LYS A 443 -10.81 37.57 4.79
CA LYS A 443 -9.79 36.67 4.21
C LYS A 443 -8.40 36.88 4.83
N ASN A 444 -8.05 38.11 5.20
CA ASN A 444 -6.73 38.42 5.75
C ASN A 444 -6.54 37.75 7.12
N LYS A 445 -7.57 37.78 7.97
CA LYS A 445 -7.56 37.05 9.24
C LYS A 445 -7.40 35.54 9.04
N LEU A 446 -8.07 34.96 8.05
CA LEU A 446 -7.95 33.52 7.75
C LEU A 446 -6.55 33.17 7.25
N LEU A 447 -5.95 33.99 6.39
CA LEU A 447 -4.57 33.80 5.92
C LEU A 447 -3.55 33.91 7.06
N LEU A 448 -3.74 34.83 8.01
CA LEU A 448 -2.89 34.96 9.19
C LEU A 448 -2.94 33.69 10.07
N LEU A 449 -4.13 33.11 10.25
CA LEU A 449 -4.29 31.86 11.01
C LEU A 449 -3.60 30.69 10.31
N ILE A 450 -3.70 30.61 8.98
CA ILE A 450 -3.01 29.60 8.16
C ILE A 450 -1.49 29.78 8.24
N ALA A 451 -0.98 31.02 8.10
CA ALA A 451 0.45 31.32 8.19
C ALA A 451 1.01 30.96 9.58
N ARG A 452 0.28 31.28 10.65
CA ARG A 452 0.65 30.91 12.02
C ARG A 452 0.69 29.40 12.21
N TYR A 453 -0.36 28.69 11.77
CA TYR A 453 -0.39 27.23 11.80
C TYR A 453 0.83 26.63 11.09
N TYR A 454 1.16 27.14 9.90
CA TYR A 454 2.33 26.71 9.14
C TYR A 454 3.65 26.98 9.86
N GLN A 455 3.87 28.21 10.33
CA GLN A 455 5.16 28.60 10.92
C GLN A 455 5.49 27.78 12.15
N TYR A 456 4.50 27.55 13.02
CA TYR A 456 4.70 26.75 14.23
C TYR A 456 4.93 25.29 13.89
N ALA A 457 4.21 24.73 12.91
CA ALA A 457 4.41 23.36 12.47
C ALA A 457 5.83 23.12 11.91
N ILE A 458 6.30 24.01 11.03
CA ILE A 458 7.65 23.92 10.45
C ILE A 458 8.73 23.99 11.54
N ASN A 459 8.59 24.90 12.50
CA ASN A 459 9.58 25.08 13.57
C ASN A 459 9.55 23.97 14.62
N MET A 460 8.38 23.40 14.92
CA MET A 460 8.26 22.21 15.76
C MET A 460 9.02 21.00 15.15
N HIS A 461 9.28 21.05 13.84
CA HIS A 461 10.11 20.12 13.08
C HIS A 461 9.71 18.65 13.22
N MET A 462 8.40 18.39 13.26
CA MET A 462 7.85 17.03 13.47
C MET A 462 7.87 16.16 12.21
N PHE A 463 8.41 16.67 11.11
CA PHE A 463 8.22 16.13 9.75
C PHE A 463 9.50 15.57 9.13
N GLU A 464 10.61 15.51 9.86
CA GLU A 464 11.87 15.00 9.29
C GLU A 464 11.82 13.49 8.97
N HIS A 465 10.80 12.77 9.46
CA HIS A 465 10.53 11.37 9.12
C HIS A 465 9.13 11.12 8.52
N VAL A 466 8.27 12.15 8.47
CA VAL A 466 6.97 12.11 7.80
C VAL A 466 6.88 13.27 6.83
N ASN A 467 6.80 12.92 5.56
CA ASN A 467 6.68 13.77 4.37
C ASN A 467 6.15 15.20 4.62
N GLN A 468 7.02 16.22 4.68
CA GLN A 468 6.66 17.66 4.73
C GLN A 468 5.63 18.04 3.65
N THR A 469 5.65 17.31 2.53
CA THR A 469 4.69 17.46 1.45
C THR A 469 3.24 17.13 1.87
N LEU A 470 3.02 16.18 2.79
CA LEU A 470 1.68 15.88 3.34
C LEU A 470 1.16 17.03 4.20
N PHE A 471 2.04 17.65 4.99
CA PHE A 471 1.68 18.84 5.76
C PHE A 471 1.34 20.01 4.84
N CYS A 472 2.11 20.20 3.77
CA CYS A 472 1.82 21.19 2.73
C CYS A 472 0.46 20.93 2.04
N ASN A 473 0.04 19.66 1.86
CA ASN A 473 -1.31 19.36 1.35
C ASN A 473 -2.40 19.82 2.31
N GLN A 474 -2.24 19.64 3.62
CA GLN A 474 -3.21 20.09 4.62
C GLN A 474 -3.40 21.61 4.54
N LEU A 475 -2.29 22.33 4.45
CA LEU A 475 -2.28 23.78 4.27
C LEU A 475 -2.98 24.22 2.98
N ASN A 476 -2.65 23.57 1.86
CA ASN A 476 -3.27 23.87 0.57
C ASN A 476 -4.77 23.51 0.54
N ALA A 477 -5.21 22.53 1.33
CA ALA A 477 -6.63 22.26 1.55
C ALA A 477 -7.32 23.41 2.29
N MET A 478 -6.70 23.96 3.35
CA MET A 478 -7.22 25.14 4.06
C MET A 478 -7.31 26.36 3.13
N LEU A 479 -6.27 26.63 2.33
CA LEU A 479 -6.28 27.72 1.33
C LEU A 479 -7.39 27.53 0.29
N LYS A 480 -7.59 26.30 -0.19
CA LYS A 480 -8.66 25.99 -1.14
C LYS A 480 -10.06 26.27 -0.59
N LEU A 481 -10.30 26.00 0.69
CA LEU A 481 -11.61 26.27 1.32
C LEU A 481 -11.98 27.75 1.33
N ILE A 482 -10.97 28.62 1.37
CA ILE A 482 -11.15 30.07 1.34
C ILE A 482 -10.94 30.65 -0.08
N ASN A 483 -10.94 29.79 -1.10
CA ASN A 483 -10.73 30.11 -2.52
C ASN A 483 -9.42 30.88 -2.78
N GLN A 484 -8.34 30.42 -2.17
CA GLN A 484 -6.99 30.98 -2.37
C GLN A 484 -6.10 30.04 -3.17
N ASN A 485 -5.04 30.60 -3.75
CA ASN A 485 -4.07 29.83 -4.50
C ASN A 485 -3.27 28.90 -3.57
N PRO A 486 -2.84 27.73 -4.07
CA PRO A 486 -1.92 26.88 -3.34
C PRO A 486 -0.54 27.53 -3.28
N ILE A 487 0.27 27.08 -2.34
CA ILE A 487 1.67 27.48 -2.20
C ILE A 487 2.58 26.25 -2.25
N GLU A 488 3.83 26.48 -2.63
CA GLU A 488 4.87 25.46 -2.66
C GLU A 488 5.72 25.52 -1.36
N HIS A 489 6.25 24.38 -0.95
CA HIS A 489 7.25 24.30 0.12
C HIS A 489 8.65 24.62 -0.44
N GLY A 490 9.69 24.58 0.40
CA GLY A 490 11.04 25.01 0.01
C GLY A 490 11.39 26.33 0.67
N VAL A 491 11.58 27.42 -0.08
CA VAL A 491 11.99 28.73 0.49
C VAL A 491 11.04 29.18 1.60
N LEU A 492 9.74 28.89 1.46
CA LEU A 492 8.73 29.16 2.48
C LEU A 492 9.03 28.48 3.83
N ASP A 493 9.54 27.23 3.82
CA ASP A 493 9.94 26.53 5.04
C ASP A 493 11.11 27.24 5.73
N PHE A 494 12.12 27.64 4.94
CA PHE A 494 13.30 28.31 5.47
C PHE A 494 12.98 29.71 5.99
N ALA A 495 12.00 30.39 5.38
CA ALA A 495 11.46 31.66 5.84
C ALA A 495 10.68 31.48 7.14
N ALA A 496 9.83 30.45 7.24
CA ALA A 496 9.12 30.11 8.47
C ALA A 496 10.08 29.88 9.65
N MET A 497 11.25 29.27 9.39
CA MET A 497 12.29 29.01 10.39
C MET A 497 13.08 30.24 10.86
N ARG A 498 12.97 31.40 10.19
CA ARG A 498 13.92 32.52 10.36
C ARG A 498 13.28 33.88 10.48
N LEU A 499 12.27 34.18 9.66
CA LEU A 499 11.58 35.47 9.69
C LEU A 499 10.67 35.52 10.91
N GLN A 500 10.66 36.68 11.57
CA GLN A 500 9.76 36.95 12.69
C GLN A 500 8.29 36.81 12.25
N PRO A 501 7.37 36.44 13.15
CA PRO A 501 6.01 36.02 12.77
C PRO A 501 5.24 36.98 11.87
N GLU A 502 5.34 38.28 12.12
CA GLU A 502 4.68 39.30 11.30
C GLU A 502 5.25 39.33 9.87
N ASN A 503 6.58 39.34 9.74
CA ASN A 503 7.27 39.37 8.46
C ASN A 503 7.10 38.07 7.67
N PHE A 504 7.08 36.94 8.37
CA PHE A 504 6.73 35.66 7.77
C PHE A 504 5.29 35.66 7.23
N THR A 505 4.34 36.19 8.01
CA THR A 505 2.93 36.27 7.58
C THR A 505 2.78 37.13 6.33
N ASN A 506 3.47 38.28 6.28
CA ASN A 506 3.48 39.13 5.09
C ASN A 506 4.06 38.39 3.87
N TYR A 507 5.18 37.68 4.05
CA TYR A 507 5.74 36.85 2.98
C TYR A 507 4.80 35.74 2.53
N PHE A 508 4.16 35.06 3.47
CA PHE A 508 3.21 34.00 3.21
C PHE A 508 2.02 34.49 2.37
N ILE A 509 1.45 35.64 2.75
CA ILE A 509 0.35 36.27 2.02
C ILE A 509 0.80 36.66 0.61
N ASP A 510 2.01 37.22 0.48
CA ASP A 510 2.61 37.51 -0.82
C ASP A 510 2.69 36.24 -1.68
N GLU A 511 3.20 35.12 -1.16
CA GLU A 511 3.28 33.84 -1.90
C GLU A 511 1.92 33.31 -2.35
N VAL A 512 0.89 33.40 -1.49
CA VAL A 512 -0.49 33.05 -1.86
C VAL A 512 -1.01 33.95 -2.99
N ASN A 513 -0.70 35.25 -2.95
CA ASN A 513 -1.16 36.21 -3.95
C ASN A 513 -0.34 36.19 -5.25
N HIS A 514 0.93 35.80 -5.19
CA HIS A 514 1.86 35.84 -6.33
C HIS A 514 1.69 34.67 -7.30
N PHE A 515 0.80 33.71 -7.02
CA PHE A 515 0.60 32.56 -7.90
C PHE A 515 0.05 33.00 -9.26
N CYS A 516 0.97 33.24 -10.19
CA CYS A 516 0.71 33.65 -11.55
C CYS A 516 0.68 32.40 -12.44
N PRO A 517 -0.43 32.09 -13.13
CA PRO A 517 -0.50 30.90 -13.97
C PRO A 517 0.54 31.04 -15.09
N ARG A 518 1.57 30.20 -15.07
CA ARG A 518 2.55 30.06 -16.16
C ARG A 518 2.42 28.71 -16.84
#